data_AF-A0A419FGI1-F1
#
_entry.id   AF-A0A419FGI1-F1
#
_cell.length_a   1.000
_cell.length_b   1.000
_cell.length_c   1.000
_cell.angle_alpha   90.00
_cell.angle_beta   90.00
_cell.angle_gamma   90.00
#
_symmetry.space_group_name_H-M   'P 1'
#
loop_
_entity.id
_entity.type
_entity.pdbx_description
1 polymer ?
#
loop_
_entity_poly.entity_id
_entity_poly.type
_entity_poly.pdbx_seq_one_letter_code
_entity_poly.pdbx_strand_id
1 'polypeptide(L)'
;MTISEPLPSSDDFRRLATAHAHRIEAFFGKRGLGPLRRQYPEHPAIAEVDVLRRFADNSGIPLYEEIAFLSQIHSMTLEAMHWPPGGGSADPLSFAPTPAIRKYLASRLREPGSYGDTMAELFTWGRLASNGLGVQAMVADQGLPDLRLTKDGWSVVGDVKRIHVGSNTDAAHRAVQKANKQIREVPGPHQAGIAWIYVERPLDRIALDDRIPSDVVPYVEVVAGILNGSTCRSVTVALIIWDDVKAMDKGDGSATYIFSRRCHVINHSQPRVPLPASVDQFQPTVWSAIRSAHPSPLDPTARGVPVPREIRARQDITTVAFRQLSELGDGIHAGQALEVLADPDDFEVIGRTVLIATRHVPIASHTLIVFASLKPDGRREVSVAFRLPDSLRHSADRASPVMLLTDLLGHFGLPVRMNGSDELFREHVRVPIRNNEPILTIPDNGGSGFAHAVVRHGDGFDDAFAVFAIDSGKYQQALRDLAGATS
;
A
#
# COMPACT_ATOMS: atom_id res chain seq x y z
N MET A 1 -9.84 -3.17 -16.60
CA MET A 1 -8.74 -3.58 -17.50
C MET A 1 -8.60 -5.10 -17.41
N THR A 2 -8.77 -5.83 -18.50
CA THR A 2 -8.65 -7.30 -18.52
C THR A 2 -7.16 -7.65 -18.61
N ILE A 3 -6.61 -8.24 -17.54
CA ILE A 3 -5.25 -8.78 -17.55
C ILE A 3 -5.29 -10.01 -18.48
N SER A 4 -4.96 -9.83 -19.76
CA SER A 4 -5.03 -10.89 -20.78
C SER A 4 -3.75 -11.72 -20.87
N GLU A 5 -2.68 -11.32 -20.18
CA GLU A 5 -1.44 -12.07 -20.13
C GLU A 5 -1.42 -13.02 -18.94
N PRO A 6 -0.93 -14.26 -19.11
CA PRO A 6 -0.75 -15.18 -18.00
C PRO A 6 0.21 -14.54 -16.98
N LEU A 7 -0.25 -14.42 -15.74
CA LEU A 7 0.57 -13.90 -14.65
C LEU A 7 1.83 -14.76 -14.49
N PRO A 8 3.01 -14.16 -14.26
CA PRO A 8 4.25 -14.91 -14.12
C PRO A 8 4.15 -15.92 -12.97
N SER A 9 4.79 -17.08 -13.14
CA SER A 9 4.87 -18.10 -12.09
C SER A 9 5.71 -17.58 -10.91
N SER A 10 5.58 -18.19 -9.73
CA SER A 10 6.44 -17.86 -8.59
C SER A 10 7.92 -18.06 -8.92
N ASP A 11 8.25 -19.00 -9.80
CA ASP A 11 9.61 -19.26 -10.29
C ASP A 11 10.12 -18.13 -11.20
N ASP A 12 9.26 -17.55 -12.02
CA ASP A 12 9.59 -16.35 -12.82
C ASP A 12 9.92 -15.17 -11.92
N PHE A 13 9.15 -14.98 -10.85
CA PHE A 13 9.42 -13.93 -9.87
C PHE A 13 10.74 -14.13 -9.12
N ARG A 14 11.07 -15.37 -8.74
CA ARG A 14 12.39 -15.66 -8.13
C ARG A 14 13.53 -15.38 -9.10
N ARG A 15 13.40 -15.78 -10.36
CA ARG A 15 14.40 -15.46 -11.40
C ARG A 15 14.57 -13.95 -11.58
N LEU A 16 13.46 -13.21 -11.60
CA LEU A 16 13.48 -11.75 -11.67
C LEU A 16 14.18 -11.14 -10.44
N ALA A 17 13.94 -11.66 -9.24
CA ALA A 17 14.59 -11.22 -8.01
C ALA A 17 16.08 -11.47 -7.99
N THR A 18 16.53 -12.66 -8.37
CA THR A 18 17.95 -12.93 -8.55
C THR A 18 18.55 -11.98 -9.59
N ALA A 19 17.92 -11.84 -10.75
CA ALA A 19 18.44 -10.97 -11.82
C ALA A 19 18.56 -9.50 -11.40
N HIS A 20 17.57 -8.98 -10.67
CA HIS A 20 17.59 -7.60 -10.18
C HIS A 20 18.61 -7.40 -9.05
N ALA A 21 18.72 -8.33 -8.10
CA ALA A 21 19.74 -8.28 -7.06
C ALA A 21 21.16 -8.22 -7.67
N HIS A 22 21.45 -9.12 -8.62
CA HIS A 22 22.72 -9.14 -9.34
C HIS A 22 22.98 -7.82 -10.09
N ARG A 23 21.94 -7.21 -10.65
CA ARG A 23 22.04 -5.92 -11.35
C ARG A 23 22.35 -4.78 -10.39
N ILE A 24 21.68 -4.71 -9.24
CA ILE A 24 21.96 -3.69 -8.22
C ILE A 24 23.43 -3.80 -7.81
N GLU A 25 23.91 -5.00 -7.49
CA GLU A 25 25.32 -5.22 -7.14
C GLU A 25 26.29 -4.78 -8.24
N ALA A 26 25.93 -4.99 -9.51
CA ALA A 26 26.77 -4.61 -10.64
C ALA A 26 26.97 -3.08 -10.73
N PHE A 27 26.05 -2.24 -10.23
CA PHE A 27 26.27 -0.78 -10.14
C PHE A 27 27.47 -0.42 -9.25
N PHE A 28 27.81 -1.29 -8.30
CA PHE A 28 28.91 -1.10 -7.37
C PHE A 28 30.22 -1.80 -7.83
N GLY A 29 30.21 -2.35 -9.04
CA GLY A 29 31.37 -2.94 -9.72
C GLY A 29 31.65 -4.39 -9.32
N LYS A 30 32.83 -4.91 -9.71
CA LYS A 30 33.18 -6.35 -9.57
C LYS A 30 33.12 -6.89 -8.14
N ARG A 31 33.31 -6.03 -7.13
CA ARG A 31 33.25 -6.42 -5.70
C ARG A 31 31.83 -6.31 -5.12
N GLY A 32 30.84 -5.96 -5.94
CA GLY A 32 29.45 -5.78 -5.57
C GLY A 32 29.30 -4.81 -4.40
N LEU A 33 28.38 -5.14 -3.49
CA LEU A 33 28.11 -4.37 -2.29
C LEU A 33 29.12 -4.59 -1.15
N GLY A 34 30.11 -5.48 -1.29
CA GLY A 34 31.04 -5.81 -0.21
C GLY A 34 31.79 -4.61 0.38
N PRO A 35 32.38 -3.72 -0.43
CA PRO A 35 32.96 -2.47 0.05
C PRO A 35 31.92 -1.52 0.66
N LEU A 36 30.74 -1.42 0.06
CA LEU A 36 29.66 -0.55 0.52
C LEU A 36 29.16 -0.97 1.91
N ARG A 37 28.96 -2.27 2.15
CA ARG A 37 28.57 -2.83 3.46
C ARG A 37 29.55 -2.48 4.59
N ARG A 38 30.85 -2.36 4.28
CA ARG A 38 31.86 -1.96 5.27
C ARG A 38 31.85 -0.47 5.57
N GLN A 39 31.53 0.36 4.58
CA GLN A 39 31.64 1.81 4.68
C GLN A 39 30.32 2.47 5.09
N TYR A 40 29.20 1.96 4.58
CA TYR A 40 27.84 2.46 4.78
C TYR A 40 26.88 1.26 4.95
N PRO A 41 26.89 0.59 6.12
CA PRO A 41 26.09 -0.62 6.33
C PRO A 41 24.58 -0.39 6.16
N GLU A 42 24.10 0.83 6.39
CA GLU A 42 22.70 1.24 6.25
C GLU A 42 22.35 1.76 4.85
N HIS A 43 23.22 1.57 3.85
CA HIS A 43 22.95 2.05 2.50
C HIS A 43 21.70 1.36 1.91
N PRO A 44 20.73 2.07 1.32
CA PRO A 44 19.47 1.48 0.86
C PRO A 44 19.64 0.30 -0.12
N ALA A 45 20.60 0.39 -1.06
CA ALA A 45 20.94 -0.71 -1.97
C ALA A 45 21.30 -2.04 -1.26
N ILE A 46 21.83 -1.99 -0.04
CA ILE A 46 22.14 -3.19 0.76
C ILE A 46 20.86 -3.86 1.23
N ALA A 47 19.96 -3.07 1.84
CA ALA A 47 18.66 -3.55 2.29
C ALA A 47 17.87 -4.13 1.11
N GLU A 48 17.92 -3.46 -0.05
CA GLU A 48 17.28 -3.93 -1.28
C GLU A 48 17.78 -5.29 -1.74
N VAL A 49 19.10 -5.47 -1.89
CA VAL A 49 19.66 -6.75 -2.30
C VAL A 49 19.40 -7.87 -1.28
N ASP A 50 19.42 -7.56 0.02
CA ASP A 50 19.17 -8.56 1.06
C ASP A 50 17.71 -9.06 1.04
N VAL A 51 16.74 -8.17 0.84
CA VAL A 51 15.33 -8.55 0.66
C VAL A 51 15.15 -9.40 -0.59
N LEU A 52 15.71 -8.99 -1.72
CA LEU A 52 15.56 -9.70 -2.99
C LEU A 52 16.16 -11.10 -2.96
N ARG A 53 17.32 -11.26 -2.33
CA ARG A 53 17.95 -12.57 -2.14
C ARG A 53 17.13 -13.45 -1.21
N ARG A 54 16.68 -12.92 -0.07
CA ARG A 54 15.79 -13.66 0.84
C ARG A 54 14.51 -14.12 0.15
N PHE A 55 13.94 -13.30 -0.74
CA PHE A 55 12.76 -13.68 -1.54
C PHE A 55 13.08 -14.80 -2.53
N ALA A 56 14.20 -14.67 -3.25
CA ALA A 56 14.65 -15.68 -4.20
C ALA A 56 14.96 -17.03 -3.53
N ASP A 57 15.40 -17.01 -2.27
CA ASP A 57 15.78 -18.21 -1.52
C ASP A 57 14.60 -18.90 -0.82
N ASN A 58 13.64 -18.15 -0.25
CA ASN A 58 12.66 -18.70 0.71
C ASN A 58 11.21 -18.85 0.22
N SER A 59 10.86 -18.45 -1.01
CA SER A 59 9.52 -18.61 -1.63
C SER A 59 8.29 -18.02 -0.90
N GLY A 60 8.42 -17.59 0.35
CA GLY A 60 7.38 -16.92 1.14
C GLY A 60 7.70 -15.46 1.37
N ILE A 61 6.67 -14.63 1.49
CA ILE A 61 6.81 -13.26 1.99
C ILE A 61 6.72 -13.34 3.51
N PRO A 62 7.75 -12.89 4.26
CA PRO A 62 7.68 -12.90 5.71
C PRO A 62 6.58 -11.94 6.17
N LEU A 63 5.55 -12.47 6.84
CA LEU A 63 4.35 -11.71 7.25
C LEU A 63 4.70 -10.42 8.04
N TYR A 64 5.81 -10.44 8.77
CA TYR A 64 6.26 -9.34 9.64
C TYR A 64 7.06 -8.25 8.90
N GLU A 65 7.59 -8.54 7.72
CA GLU A 65 8.31 -7.59 6.85
C GLU A 65 7.55 -7.32 5.55
N GLU A 66 6.35 -7.87 5.42
CA GLU A 66 5.57 -7.98 4.18
C GLU A 66 5.49 -6.66 3.43
N ILE A 67 5.25 -5.54 4.10
CA ILE A 67 5.13 -4.22 3.44
C ILE A 67 6.46 -3.72 2.86
N ALA A 68 7.55 -3.75 3.64
CA ALA A 68 8.87 -3.33 3.17
C ALA A 68 9.37 -4.26 2.06
N PHE A 69 9.01 -5.53 2.17
CA PHE A 69 9.36 -6.58 1.24
C PHE A 69 8.59 -6.46 -0.09
N LEU A 70 7.27 -6.25 -0.02
CA LEU A 70 6.39 -5.98 -1.16
C LEU A 70 6.83 -4.69 -1.88
N SER A 71 7.26 -3.65 -1.15
CA SER A 71 7.75 -2.42 -1.75
C SER A 71 9.00 -2.60 -2.59
N GLN A 72 9.93 -3.42 -2.16
CA GLN A 72 11.17 -3.63 -2.90
C GLN A 72 10.98 -4.61 -4.05
N ILE A 73 10.12 -5.61 -3.88
CA ILE A 73 9.66 -6.47 -4.96
C ILE A 73 8.91 -5.65 -6.03
N HIS A 74 8.08 -4.70 -5.62
CA HIS A 74 7.40 -3.77 -6.53
C HIS A 74 8.41 -3.01 -7.39
N SER A 75 9.32 -2.27 -6.74
CA SER A 75 10.38 -1.51 -7.41
C SER A 75 11.18 -2.39 -8.38
N MET A 76 11.60 -3.58 -7.92
CA MET A 76 12.24 -4.57 -8.76
C MET A 76 11.42 -4.91 -10.01
N THR A 77 10.16 -5.29 -9.86
CA THR A 77 9.38 -5.81 -10.99
C THR A 77 9.20 -4.75 -12.06
N LEU A 78 8.93 -3.51 -11.65
CA LEU A 78 8.77 -2.41 -12.58
C LEU A 78 10.10 -1.99 -13.23
N GLU A 79 11.18 -1.93 -12.44
CA GLU A 79 12.49 -1.48 -12.91
C GLU A 79 13.19 -2.51 -13.78
N ALA A 80 13.10 -3.79 -13.43
CA ALA A 80 13.72 -4.86 -14.18
C ALA A 80 13.13 -5.00 -15.61
N MET A 81 11.82 -4.76 -15.77
CA MET A 81 11.12 -4.86 -17.05
C MET A 81 11.41 -3.72 -18.02
N HIS A 82 11.79 -2.54 -17.50
CA HIS A 82 11.88 -1.32 -18.29
C HIS A 82 13.29 -0.75 -18.38
N TRP A 83 14.30 -1.40 -17.81
CA TRP A 83 15.68 -0.98 -18.03
C TRP A 83 16.08 -1.08 -19.51
N PRO A 84 16.97 -0.19 -20.01
CA PRO A 84 17.36 -0.20 -21.41
C PRO A 84 17.84 -1.60 -21.84
N PRO A 85 17.32 -2.15 -22.95
CA PRO A 85 17.76 -3.44 -23.47
C PRO A 85 19.23 -3.35 -23.91
N GLY A 86 20.11 -3.82 -23.02
CA GLY A 86 21.55 -4.02 -23.22
C GLY A 86 22.02 -5.31 -22.55
N GLY A 87 21.12 -6.30 -22.51
CA GLY A 87 21.30 -7.61 -21.89
C GLY A 87 22.64 -8.25 -22.27
N GLY A 88 23.47 -8.50 -21.25
CA GLY A 88 24.74 -9.21 -21.35
C GLY A 88 25.98 -8.40 -20.97
N SER A 89 25.89 -7.07 -20.90
CA SER A 89 27.00 -6.22 -20.46
C SER A 89 27.29 -6.40 -18.96
N ALA A 90 28.57 -6.58 -18.60
CA ALA A 90 29.02 -6.62 -17.21
C ALA A 90 28.88 -5.26 -16.48
N ASP A 91 28.61 -4.17 -17.22
CA ASP A 91 28.42 -2.81 -16.69
C ASP A 91 26.95 -2.37 -16.90
N PRO A 92 26.13 -2.32 -15.83
CA PRO A 92 24.73 -1.91 -15.94
C PRO A 92 24.56 -0.44 -16.32
N LEU A 93 25.61 0.41 -16.24
CA LEU A 93 25.58 1.80 -16.71
C LEU A 93 26.08 1.95 -18.14
N SER A 94 26.24 0.85 -18.87
CA SER A 94 26.74 0.87 -20.24
C SER A 94 25.85 1.62 -21.24
N PHE A 95 24.58 1.81 -20.91
CA PHE A 95 23.66 2.66 -21.67
C PHE A 95 23.98 4.15 -21.57
N ALA A 96 24.71 4.59 -20.54
CA ALA A 96 25.08 5.99 -20.40
C ALA A 96 26.15 6.38 -21.46
N PRO A 97 25.93 7.50 -22.18
CA PRO A 97 26.64 7.77 -23.42
C PRO A 97 28.10 8.17 -23.23
N THR A 98 28.49 8.67 -22.05
CA THR A 98 29.87 9.10 -21.78
C THR A 98 30.42 8.50 -20.48
N PRO A 99 31.74 8.29 -20.39
CA PRO A 99 32.40 7.88 -19.14
C PRO A 99 32.17 8.85 -17.98
N ALA A 100 32.02 10.15 -18.28
CA ALA A 100 31.74 11.17 -17.28
C ALA A 100 30.36 10.98 -16.64
N ILE A 101 29.31 10.74 -17.45
CA ILE A 101 27.95 10.44 -16.97
C ILE A 101 27.96 9.14 -16.15
N ARG A 102 28.65 8.10 -16.62
CA ARG A 102 28.78 6.83 -15.86
C ARG A 102 29.41 7.05 -14.49
N LYS A 103 30.51 7.80 -14.44
CA LYS A 103 31.20 8.12 -13.18
C LYS A 103 30.30 8.92 -12.23
N TYR A 104 29.54 9.88 -12.77
CA TYR A 104 28.60 10.68 -12.01
C TYR A 104 27.47 9.82 -11.41
N LEU A 105 26.78 9.02 -12.23
CA LEU A 105 25.72 8.11 -11.77
C LEU A 105 26.26 7.12 -10.73
N ALA A 106 27.43 6.51 -10.99
CA ALA A 106 28.06 5.61 -10.04
C ALA A 106 28.44 6.29 -8.71
N SER A 107 28.74 7.59 -8.72
CA SER A 107 29.00 8.32 -7.48
C SER A 107 27.72 8.60 -6.68
N ARG A 108 26.63 9.01 -7.34
CA ARG A 108 25.33 9.24 -6.69
C ARG A 108 24.71 7.96 -6.14
N LEU A 109 24.85 6.85 -6.85
CA LEU A 109 24.39 5.54 -6.38
C LEU A 109 25.10 5.05 -5.11
N ARG A 110 26.30 5.56 -4.80
CA ARG A 110 27.04 5.24 -3.56
C ARG A 110 26.70 6.14 -2.38
N GLU A 111 26.07 7.27 -2.65
CA GLU A 111 25.66 8.21 -1.62
C GLU A 111 24.25 7.81 -1.13
N PRO A 112 24.08 7.43 0.15
CA PRO A 112 22.80 6.93 0.66
C PRO A 112 21.62 7.87 0.38
N GLY A 113 21.82 9.18 0.56
CA GLY A 113 20.77 10.19 0.34
C GLY A 113 20.39 10.41 -1.12
N SER A 114 21.28 10.08 -2.06
CA SER A 114 21.08 10.27 -3.51
C SER A 114 20.60 8.99 -4.20
N TYR A 115 20.67 7.83 -3.54
CA TYR A 115 20.39 6.53 -4.15
C TYR A 115 18.99 6.45 -4.75
N GLY A 116 17.95 6.69 -3.96
CA GLY A 116 16.57 6.53 -4.41
C GLY A 116 16.16 7.53 -5.51
N ASP A 117 16.69 8.76 -5.45
CA ASP A 117 16.48 9.76 -6.50
C ASP A 117 17.14 9.30 -7.82
N THR A 118 18.36 8.76 -7.72
CA THR A 118 19.08 8.23 -8.89
C THR A 118 18.38 7.00 -9.47
N MET A 119 17.84 6.11 -8.64
CA MET A 119 17.05 4.96 -9.11
C MET A 119 15.79 5.40 -9.86
N ALA A 120 15.06 6.41 -9.37
CA ALA A 120 13.89 6.97 -10.05
C ALA A 120 14.25 7.63 -11.40
N GLU A 121 15.38 8.35 -11.46
CA GLU A 121 15.92 8.91 -12.70
C GLU A 121 16.23 7.82 -13.73
N LEU A 122 16.94 6.78 -13.31
CA LEU A 122 17.34 5.69 -14.18
C LEU A 122 16.14 4.85 -14.66
N PHE A 123 15.14 4.63 -13.81
CA PHE A 123 13.87 4.01 -14.21
C PHE A 123 13.15 4.82 -15.28
N THR A 124 13.00 6.13 -15.05
CA THR A 124 12.35 7.04 -15.99
C THR A 124 13.07 7.00 -17.34
N TRP A 125 14.41 7.06 -17.32
CA TRP A 125 15.21 6.90 -18.54
C TRP A 125 14.94 5.55 -19.23
N GLY A 126 15.08 4.43 -18.54
CA GLY A 126 14.86 3.11 -19.13
C GLY A 126 13.48 2.95 -19.77
N ARG A 127 12.44 3.39 -19.05
CA ARG A 127 11.06 3.33 -19.52
C ARG A 127 10.86 4.14 -20.80
N LEU A 128 11.42 5.35 -20.86
CA LEU A 128 11.31 6.22 -22.04
C LEU A 128 12.10 5.65 -23.22
N ALA A 129 13.29 5.09 -22.96
CA ALA A 129 14.09 4.42 -23.98
C ALA A 129 13.40 3.16 -24.55
N SER A 130 12.75 2.35 -23.71
CA SER A 130 11.99 1.18 -24.17
C SER A 130 10.74 1.55 -24.99
N ASN A 131 10.23 2.78 -24.86
CA ASN A 131 9.21 3.37 -25.75
C ASN A 131 9.78 3.90 -27.09
N GLY A 132 11.06 3.66 -27.38
CA GLY A 132 11.70 4.12 -28.61
C GLY A 132 12.01 5.61 -28.62
N LEU A 133 12.03 6.28 -27.46
CA LEU A 133 12.46 7.69 -27.37
C LEU A 133 13.99 7.76 -27.34
N GLY A 134 14.57 8.69 -28.09
CA GLY A 134 15.99 8.99 -28.05
C GLY A 134 16.33 9.75 -26.77
N VAL A 135 16.60 9.01 -25.69
CA VAL A 135 16.89 9.57 -24.36
C VAL A 135 18.39 9.84 -24.19
N GLN A 136 18.72 11.05 -23.76
CA GLN A 136 20.07 11.50 -23.44
C GLN A 136 20.09 12.05 -22.01
N ALA A 137 20.97 11.55 -21.16
CA ALA A 137 21.21 12.17 -19.86
C ALA A 137 21.93 13.50 -20.02
N MET A 138 21.43 14.52 -19.31
CA MET A 138 21.94 15.89 -19.38
C MET A 138 22.87 16.19 -18.20
N VAL A 139 23.94 15.40 -18.05
CA VAL A 139 24.94 15.64 -16.99
C VAL A 139 26.10 16.46 -17.54
N ALA A 140 26.22 17.71 -17.10
CA ALA A 140 27.47 18.46 -17.19
C ALA A 140 27.70 19.41 -16.01
N ASP A 141 26.68 19.96 -15.36
CA ASP A 141 26.83 20.85 -14.20
C ASP A 141 25.57 20.85 -13.31
N GLN A 142 25.73 21.16 -12.01
CA GLN A 142 24.60 21.38 -11.11
C GLN A 142 23.65 22.44 -11.71
N GLY A 143 22.39 22.07 -11.96
CA GLY A 143 21.37 23.00 -12.43
C GLY A 143 20.81 22.71 -13.82
N LEU A 144 21.32 21.71 -14.54
CA LEU A 144 20.65 21.15 -15.72
C LEU A 144 19.56 20.15 -15.34
N PRO A 145 18.55 19.91 -16.21
CA PRO A 145 17.54 18.88 -15.98
C PRO A 145 18.16 17.49 -16.17
N ASP A 146 17.45 16.45 -15.73
CA ASP A 146 18.01 15.09 -15.71
C ASP A 146 18.09 14.47 -17.13
N LEU A 147 17.08 14.72 -17.97
CA LEU A 147 16.90 14.03 -19.26
C LEU A 147 16.58 15.00 -20.40
N ARG A 148 17.06 14.64 -21.60
CA ARG A 148 16.58 15.15 -22.90
C ARG A 148 16.05 13.99 -23.72
N LEU A 149 14.88 14.17 -24.31
CA LEU A 149 14.19 13.23 -25.16
C LEU A 149 14.13 13.80 -26.57
N THR A 150 14.46 12.98 -27.55
CA THR A 150 14.39 13.33 -28.96
C THR A 150 13.65 12.26 -29.73
N LYS A 151 12.72 12.65 -30.59
CA LYS A 151 12.00 11.76 -31.50
C LYS A 151 11.38 12.62 -32.61
N ASP A 152 11.37 12.09 -33.83
CA ASP A 152 10.70 12.69 -34.99
C ASP A 152 10.96 14.21 -35.17
N GLY A 153 12.19 14.65 -34.92
CA GLY A 153 12.63 16.05 -35.06
C GLY A 153 12.27 16.99 -33.90
N TRP A 154 11.50 16.55 -32.91
CA TRP A 154 11.20 17.33 -31.71
C TRP A 154 12.11 16.96 -30.53
N SER A 155 12.20 17.90 -29.57
CA SER A 155 13.00 17.74 -28.34
C SER A 155 12.17 18.14 -27.12
N VAL A 156 12.19 17.28 -26.09
CA VAL A 156 11.59 17.52 -24.79
C VAL A 156 12.68 17.40 -23.75
N VAL A 157 12.70 18.30 -22.78
CA VAL A 157 13.58 18.18 -21.61
C VAL A 157 12.75 17.83 -20.40
N GLY A 158 13.33 17.12 -19.45
CA GLY A 158 12.61 16.88 -18.23
C GLY A 158 13.46 16.44 -17.08
N ASP A 159 12.81 16.47 -15.94
CA ASP A 159 13.45 16.49 -14.65
C ASP A 159 12.63 15.62 -13.70
N VAL A 160 13.33 14.73 -13.00
CA VAL A 160 12.78 13.72 -12.13
C VAL A 160 12.97 14.16 -10.68
N LYS A 161 11.90 14.10 -9.90
CA LYS A 161 11.89 14.52 -8.51
C LYS A 161 11.17 13.47 -7.68
N ARG A 162 11.67 13.27 -6.46
CA ARG A 162 11.10 12.34 -5.49
C ARG A 162 10.66 13.11 -4.26
N ILE A 163 9.49 12.78 -3.75
CA ILE A 163 8.84 13.39 -2.58
C ILE A 163 8.32 12.25 -1.73
N HIS A 164 8.46 12.35 -0.41
CA HIS A 164 7.94 11.34 0.51
C HIS A 164 6.59 11.79 1.06
N VAL A 165 5.60 10.92 1.13
CA VAL A 165 4.34 11.18 1.85
C VAL A 165 4.65 11.49 3.30
N GLY A 166 3.93 12.48 3.87
CA GLY A 166 4.19 13.00 5.21
C GLY A 166 5.24 14.12 5.24
N SER A 167 5.94 14.36 4.14
CA SER A 167 6.66 15.63 3.97
C SER A 167 5.66 16.78 3.77
N ASN A 168 6.05 17.99 4.21
CA ASN A 168 5.25 19.20 3.97
C ASN A 168 4.89 19.29 2.47
N THR A 169 3.62 19.55 2.16
CA THR A 169 3.06 19.72 0.81
C THR A 169 3.82 20.75 -0.04
N ASP A 170 4.50 21.71 0.58
CA ASP A 170 5.45 22.63 -0.08
C ASP A 170 6.59 21.91 -0.81
N ALA A 171 6.85 20.64 -0.50
CA ALA A 171 7.82 19.81 -1.22
C ALA A 171 7.44 19.66 -2.70
N ALA A 172 6.14 19.49 -3.02
CA ALA A 172 5.66 19.44 -4.40
C ALA A 172 5.86 20.78 -5.10
N HIS A 173 5.58 21.88 -4.40
CA HIS A 173 5.83 23.22 -4.91
C HIS A 173 7.31 23.44 -5.24
N ARG A 174 8.21 23.11 -4.30
CA ARG A 174 9.67 23.20 -4.52
C ARG A 174 10.15 22.29 -5.66
N ALA A 175 9.60 21.09 -5.78
CA ALA A 175 9.95 20.16 -6.85
C ALA A 175 9.61 20.75 -8.24
N VAL A 176 8.39 21.28 -8.42
CA VAL A 176 7.97 21.91 -9.68
C VAL A 176 8.80 23.16 -9.98
N GLN A 177 9.06 24.01 -8.97
CA GLN A 177 9.89 25.20 -9.13
C GLN A 177 11.32 24.86 -9.56
N LYS A 178 11.90 23.83 -8.92
CA LYS A 178 13.25 23.35 -9.24
C LYS A 178 13.30 22.78 -10.66
N ALA A 179 12.35 21.92 -11.03
CA ALA A 179 12.22 21.40 -12.39
C ALA A 179 12.10 22.53 -13.42
N ASN A 180 11.20 23.50 -13.20
CA ASN A 180 11.04 24.65 -14.08
C ASN A 180 12.33 25.47 -14.21
N LYS A 181 13.07 25.69 -13.11
CA LYS A 181 14.35 26.39 -13.16
C LYS A 181 15.34 25.61 -14.03
N GLN A 182 15.53 24.32 -13.77
CA GLN A 182 16.49 23.48 -14.50
C GLN A 182 16.16 23.41 -15.99
N ILE A 183 14.89 23.17 -16.33
CA ILE A 183 14.41 23.12 -17.72
C ILE A 183 14.65 24.44 -18.44
N ARG A 184 14.44 25.58 -17.77
CA ARG A 184 14.62 26.91 -18.35
C ARG A 184 16.08 27.23 -18.70
N GLU A 185 17.05 26.66 -17.97
CA GLU A 185 18.48 26.88 -18.23
C GLU A 185 18.97 26.15 -19.48
N VAL A 186 18.17 25.24 -20.06
CA VAL A 186 18.56 24.55 -21.29
C VAL A 186 18.35 25.47 -22.50
N PRO A 187 19.42 25.81 -23.24
CA PRO A 187 19.29 26.65 -24.43
C PRO A 187 18.61 25.89 -25.58
N GLY A 188 17.74 26.60 -26.30
CA GLY A 188 17.12 26.16 -27.54
C GLY A 188 15.70 26.70 -27.74
N PRO A 189 15.33 27.14 -28.95
CA PRO A 189 13.95 27.52 -29.24
C PRO A 189 13.05 26.26 -29.21
N HIS A 190 11.84 26.38 -28.68
CA HIS A 190 10.79 25.34 -28.73
C HIS A 190 11.01 24.06 -27.91
N GLN A 191 11.60 24.14 -26.71
CA GLN A 191 11.67 22.98 -25.80
C GLN A 191 10.47 22.95 -24.86
N ALA A 192 9.65 21.90 -24.97
CA ALA A 192 8.65 21.57 -23.97
C ALA A 192 9.31 20.87 -22.77
N GLY A 193 8.78 21.11 -21.58
CA GLY A 193 9.31 20.56 -20.32
C GLY A 193 8.39 19.53 -19.67
N ILE A 194 8.94 18.46 -19.12
CA ILE A 194 8.21 17.49 -18.30
C ILE A 194 8.83 17.42 -16.90
N ALA A 195 7.99 17.46 -15.87
CA ALA A 195 8.38 17.13 -14.50
C ALA A 195 7.80 15.76 -14.11
N TRP A 196 8.65 14.76 -13.85
CA TRP A 196 8.22 13.48 -13.26
C TRP A 196 8.36 13.58 -11.74
N ILE A 197 7.24 13.57 -11.02
CA ILE A 197 7.20 13.74 -9.58
C ILE A 197 6.75 12.43 -8.94
N TYR A 198 7.71 11.66 -8.45
CA TYR A 198 7.48 10.43 -7.70
C TYR A 198 7.10 10.76 -6.27
N VAL A 199 5.88 10.40 -5.88
CA VAL A 199 5.36 10.48 -4.51
C VAL A 199 5.54 9.11 -3.87
N GLU A 200 6.61 8.97 -3.11
CA GLU A 200 6.96 7.77 -2.35
C GLU A 200 6.02 7.66 -1.14
N ARG A 201 5.23 6.60 -1.13
CA ARG A 201 4.28 6.31 -0.06
C ARG A 201 4.59 4.95 0.58
N PRO A 202 4.35 4.78 1.88
CA PRO A 202 4.35 3.45 2.48
C PRO A 202 3.33 2.56 1.75
N LEU A 203 3.76 1.36 1.34
CA LEU A 203 2.91 0.38 0.65
C LEU A 203 2.07 -0.48 1.63
N ASP A 204 1.86 0.00 2.84
CA ASP A 204 0.95 -0.57 3.83
C ASP A 204 -0.54 -0.31 3.50
N ARG A 205 -0.79 0.55 2.51
CA ARG A 205 -2.13 0.93 2.06
C ARG A 205 -2.50 0.21 0.78
N ILE A 206 -3.25 -0.89 0.92
CA ILE A 206 -3.81 -1.65 -0.20
C ILE A 206 -4.77 -0.74 -0.99
N ALA A 207 -4.51 -0.55 -2.29
CA ALA A 207 -5.38 0.21 -3.17
C ALA A 207 -6.65 -0.59 -3.51
N LEU A 208 -7.81 -0.04 -3.16
CA LEU A 208 -9.12 -0.69 -3.34
C LEU A 208 -9.72 -0.43 -4.73
N ASP A 209 -9.35 0.70 -5.33
CA ASP A 209 -9.87 1.14 -6.62
C ASP A 209 -8.80 1.91 -7.43
N ASP A 210 -9.24 2.59 -8.48
CA ASP A 210 -8.39 3.39 -9.37
C ASP A 210 -8.54 4.90 -9.11
N ARG A 211 -8.95 5.34 -7.91
CA ARG A 211 -8.89 6.77 -7.53
C ARG A 211 -7.49 7.15 -7.10
N ILE A 212 -7.21 8.46 -7.05
CA ILE A 212 -5.95 8.98 -6.49
C ILE A 212 -6.02 8.78 -4.97
N PRO A 213 -5.02 8.15 -4.34
CA PRO A 213 -4.99 7.98 -2.89
C PRO A 213 -5.06 9.32 -2.13
N SER A 214 -5.77 9.36 -1.00
CA SER A 214 -5.99 10.59 -0.23
C SER A 214 -4.70 11.24 0.30
N ASP A 215 -3.64 10.46 0.46
CA ASP A 215 -2.30 10.94 0.81
C ASP A 215 -1.51 11.50 -0.38
N VAL A 216 -1.93 11.20 -1.62
CA VAL A 216 -1.35 11.73 -2.86
C VAL A 216 -2.09 12.98 -3.34
N VAL A 217 -3.41 13.07 -3.08
CA VAL A 217 -4.29 14.19 -3.47
C VAL A 217 -3.69 15.58 -3.14
N PRO A 218 -3.15 15.84 -1.92
CA PRO A 218 -2.59 17.16 -1.61
C PRO A 218 -1.44 17.58 -2.53
N TYR A 219 -0.59 16.63 -2.94
CA TYR A 219 0.52 16.91 -3.86
C TYR A 219 0.00 17.20 -5.28
N VAL A 220 -1.05 16.48 -5.71
CA VAL A 220 -1.74 16.73 -6.99
C VAL A 220 -2.34 18.13 -7.01
N GLU A 221 -3.06 18.52 -5.96
CA GLU A 221 -3.69 19.84 -5.85
C GLU A 221 -2.67 20.99 -5.87
N VAL A 222 -1.56 20.85 -5.13
CA VAL A 222 -0.48 21.84 -5.14
C VAL A 222 0.11 22.00 -6.54
N VAL A 223 0.41 20.90 -7.23
CA VAL A 223 0.99 20.95 -8.59
C VAL A 223 -0.02 21.52 -9.58
N ALA A 224 -1.30 21.13 -9.48
CA ALA A 224 -2.38 21.67 -10.30
C ALA A 224 -2.52 23.18 -10.11
N GLY A 225 -2.48 23.67 -8.87
CA GLY A 225 -2.52 25.09 -8.56
C GLY A 225 -1.38 25.88 -9.23
N ILE A 226 -0.16 25.34 -9.20
CA ILE A 226 1.02 25.97 -9.85
C ILE A 226 0.85 26.00 -11.37
N LEU A 227 0.49 24.87 -11.97
CA LEU A 227 0.41 24.72 -13.42
C LEU A 227 -0.85 25.36 -14.03
N ASN A 228 -1.85 25.70 -13.23
CA ASN A 228 -2.97 26.52 -13.66
C ASN A 228 -2.64 28.03 -13.67
N GLY A 229 -1.59 28.44 -12.95
CA GLY A 229 -1.16 29.84 -12.82
C GLY A 229 -0.30 30.36 -13.99
N SER A 230 0.28 31.54 -13.82
CA SER A 230 1.16 32.20 -14.82
C SER A 230 2.65 31.92 -14.62
N THR A 231 3.00 31.14 -13.59
CA THR A 231 4.38 30.82 -13.21
C THR A 231 4.76 29.42 -13.69
N CYS A 232 6.04 29.04 -13.58
CA CYS A 232 6.52 27.71 -13.94
C CYS A 232 6.27 27.23 -15.39
N ARG A 233 6.07 28.17 -16.32
CA ARG A 233 5.72 27.93 -17.72
C ARG A 233 6.73 27.14 -18.57
N SER A 234 7.91 26.83 -18.02
CA SER A 234 8.87 25.94 -18.68
C SER A 234 8.54 24.46 -18.45
N VAL A 235 7.77 24.14 -17.41
CA VAL A 235 7.14 22.83 -17.23
C VAL A 235 5.83 22.84 -18.01
N THR A 236 5.76 22.08 -19.10
CA THR A 236 4.56 21.96 -19.92
C THR A 236 3.56 20.98 -19.30
N VAL A 237 4.06 19.90 -18.71
CA VAL A 237 3.27 18.88 -18.03
C VAL A 237 4.01 18.37 -16.81
N ALA A 238 3.29 18.14 -15.73
CA ALA A 238 3.77 17.37 -14.59
C ALA A 238 3.07 16.02 -14.54
N LEU A 239 3.85 14.97 -14.26
CA LEU A 239 3.40 13.60 -14.11
C LEU A 239 3.59 13.22 -12.64
N ILE A 240 2.49 13.19 -11.89
CA ILE A 240 2.49 12.76 -10.49
C ILE A 240 2.40 11.25 -10.46
N ILE A 241 3.42 10.59 -9.94
CA ILE A 241 3.61 9.15 -10.03
C ILE A 241 3.65 8.57 -8.64
N TRP A 242 2.90 7.51 -8.39
CA TRP A 242 2.96 6.78 -7.14
C TRP A 242 2.81 5.29 -7.39
N ASP A 243 3.21 4.53 -6.39
CA ASP A 243 3.14 3.08 -6.38
C ASP A 243 1.97 2.63 -5.49
N ASP A 244 1.19 1.68 -5.99
CA ASP A 244 0.01 1.09 -5.33
C ASP A 244 0.14 -0.43 -5.34
N VAL A 245 -0.27 -1.07 -4.24
CA VAL A 245 -0.40 -2.53 -4.14
C VAL A 245 -1.86 -2.90 -3.91
N LYS A 246 -2.41 -3.86 -4.66
CA LYS A 246 -3.73 -4.47 -4.41
C LYS A 246 -3.52 -5.90 -3.94
N ALA A 247 -4.12 -6.33 -2.85
CA ALA A 247 -4.09 -7.72 -2.43
C ALA A 247 -5.45 -8.37 -2.72
N MET A 248 -5.43 -9.50 -3.42
CA MET A 248 -6.61 -10.31 -3.70
C MET A 248 -6.44 -11.66 -3.00
N ASP A 249 -7.30 -11.93 -2.03
CA ASP A 249 -7.38 -13.24 -1.37
C ASP A 249 -7.91 -14.28 -2.37
N LYS A 250 -7.32 -15.47 -2.35
CA LYS A 250 -7.77 -16.62 -3.17
C LYS A 250 -8.65 -17.59 -2.40
N GLY A 251 -8.83 -17.41 -1.09
CA GLY A 251 -9.65 -18.27 -0.24
C GLY A 251 -8.99 -19.59 0.18
N ASP A 252 -7.73 -19.81 -0.18
CA ASP A 252 -6.91 -20.99 0.16
C ASP A 252 -5.77 -20.67 1.16
N GLY A 253 -5.82 -19.48 1.77
CA GLY A 253 -4.74 -18.97 2.61
C GLY A 253 -3.57 -18.35 1.83
N SER A 254 -3.72 -18.16 0.51
CA SER A 254 -2.79 -17.41 -0.33
C SER A 254 -3.40 -16.10 -0.85
N ALA A 255 -2.54 -15.13 -1.10
CA ALA A 255 -2.91 -13.87 -1.74
C ALA A 255 -2.22 -13.69 -3.09
N THR A 256 -2.89 -12.96 -3.99
CA THR A 256 -2.28 -12.35 -5.17
C THR A 256 -2.05 -10.87 -4.90
N TYR A 257 -0.82 -10.43 -5.07
CA TYR A 257 -0.46 -9.01 -4.97
C TYR A 257 -0.37 -8.43 -6.38
N ILE A 258 -1.16 -7.41 -6.67
CA ILE A 258 -1.07 -6.61 -7.89
C ILE A 258 -0.34 -5.34 -7.54
N PHE A 259 0.76 -5.13 -8.23
CA PHE A 259 1.68 -4.03 -8.10
C PHE A 259 1.43 -3.07 -9.26
N SER A 260 1.22 -1.80 -8.96
CA SER A 260 0.92 -0.81 -9.99
C SER A 260 1.68 0.47 -9.75
N ARG A 261 2.33 0.98 -10.80
CA ARG A 261 2.82 2.35 -10.84
C ARG A 261 1.82 3.15 -11.62
N ARG A 262 1.23 4.12 -10.96
CA ARG A 262 0.13 4.93 -11.49
C ARG A 262 0.63 6.35 -11.71
N CYS A 263 0.01 7.01 -12.66
CA CYS A 263 0.38 8.35 -13.07
C CYS A 263 -0.88 9.20 -13.16
N HIS A 264 -0.83 10.39 -12.55
CA HIS A 264 -1.80 11.45 -12.78
C HIS A 264 -1.14 12.57 -13.59
N VAL A 265 -1.78 12.97 -14.68
CA VAL A 265 -1.26 13.95 -15.62
C VAL A 265 -1.84 15.32 -15.30
N ILE A 266 -0.97 16.31 -15.11
CA ILE A 266 -1.35 17.71 -14.90
C ILE A 266 -0.74 18.55 -16.02
N ASN A 267 -1.58 19.05 -16.91
CA ASN A 267 -1.15 19.93 -17.99
C ASN A 267 -1.06 21.38 -17.48
N HIS A 268 -0.05 22.11 -17.92
CA HIS A 268 -0.01 23.54 -17.71
C HIS A 268 -1.07 24.23 -18.58
N SER A 269 -1.81 25.18 -18.00
CA SER A 269 -2.83 25.97 -18.71
C SER A 269 -2.25 26.88 -19.81
N GLN A 270 -1.01 27.36 -19.63
CA GLN A 270 -0.34 28.35 -20.48
C GLN A 270 1.18 28.08 -20.59
N PRO A 271 1.61 26.90 -21.09
CA PRO A 271 3.02 26.59 -21.21
C PRO A 271 3.72 27.53 -22.20
N ARG A 272 5.04 27.70 -22.07
CA ARG A 272 5.83 28.43 -23.08
C ARG A 272 5.82 27.72 -24.43
N VAL A 273 5.91 26.39 -24.38
CA VAL A 273 5.94 25.52 -25.55
C VAL A 273 5.02 24.33 -25.26
N PRO A 274 4.01 24.07 -26.11
CA PRO A 274 3.13 22.93 -25.93
C PRO A 274 3.90 21.61 -26.16
N LEU A 275 3.39 20.52 -25.59
CA LEU A 275 4.03 19.22 -25.73
C LEU A 275 3.88 18.74 -27.19
N PRO A 276 4.96 18.31 -27.87
CA PRO A 276 4.92 17.97 -29.29
C PRO A 276 4.31 16.59 -29.59
N ALA A 277 3.96 15.81 -28.56
CA ALA A 277 3.44 14.44 -28.68
C ALA A 277 2.37 14.17 -27.61
N SER A 278 1.61 13.08 -27.77
CA SER A 278 0.68 12.62 -26.73
C SER A 278 1.43 12.36 -25.42
N VAL A 279 0.84 12.80 -24.31
CA VAL A 279 1.38 12.61 -22.98
C VAL A 279 1.57 11.13 -22.62
N ASP A 280 0.78 10.23 -23.21
CA ASP A 280 0.84 8.78 -22.98
C ASP A 280 2.21 8.19 -23.31
N GLN A 281 2.97 8.81 -24.23
CA GLN A 281 4.33 8.35 -24.57
C GLN A 281 5.32 8.53 -23.41
N PHE A 282 5.00 9.42 -22.46
CA PHE A 282 5.84 9.80 -21.33
C PHE A 282 5.36 9.26 -19.98
N GLN A 283 4.15 8.67 -19.93
CA GLN A 283 3.57 8.12 -18.71
C GLN A 283 4.22 6.78 -18.33
N PRO A 284 4.68 6.60 -17.09
CA PRO A 284 5.24 5.33 -16.63
C PRO A 284 4.18 4.39 -16.04
N THR A 285 2.93 4.42 -16.53
CA THR A 285 1.87 3.55 -16.00
C THR A 285 2.17 2.09 -16.33
N VAL A 286 2.35 1.27 -15.29
CA VAL A 286 2.74 -0.15 -15.41
C VAL A 286 2.03 -0.97 -14.34
N TRP A 287 1.63 -2.19 -14.70
CA TRP A 287 1.02 -3.15 -13.79
C TRP A 287 1.82 -4.46 -13.81
N SER A 288 2.05 -5.03 -12.64
CA SER A 288 2.70 -6.33 -12.43
C SER A 288 1.88 -7.09 -11.39
N ALA A 289 1.85 -8.41 -11.41
CA ALA A 289 1.10 -9.17 -10.42
C ALA A 289 1.78 -10.47 -10.04
N ILE A 290 1.89 -10.71 -8.74
CA ILE A 290 2.55 -11.85 -8.12
C ILE A 290 1.49 -12.83 -7.64
N ARG A 291 1.61 -14.09 -8.09
CA ARG A 291 0.82 -15.19 -7.57
C ARG A 291 1.57 -15.87 -6.42
N SER A 292 0.87 -15.98 -5.30
CA SER A 292 1.30 -16.69 -4.10
C SER A 292 2.43 -15.99 -3.35
N ALA A 293 2.05 -15.28 -2.30
CA ALA A 293 2.78 -15.41 -1.06
C ALA A 293 1.95 -16.34 -0.17
N HIS A 294 2.47 -17.54 0.09
CA HIS A 294 2.14 -18.14 1.39
C HIS A 294 2.83 -17.24 2.41
N PRO A 295 2.11 -16.70 3.41
CA PRO A 295 2.80 -16.32 4.63
C PRO A 295 3.49 -17.59 5.08
N SER A 296 4.83 -17.61 5.02
CA SER A 296 5.55 -18.77 5.54
C SER A 296 5.12 -18.88 7.00
N PRO A 297 4.44 -19.96 7.43
CA PRO A 297 4.20 -20.14 8.84
C PRO A 297 5.58 -20.11 9.47
N LEU A 298 5.78 -19.18 10.42
CA LEU A 298 6.99 -19.10 11.22
C LEU A 298 7.41 -20.52 11.56
N ASP A 299 8.59 -20.96 11.10
CA ASP A 299 9.14 -22.23 11.53
C ASP A 299 9.21 -22.16 13.06
N PRO A 300 8.34 -22.89 13.78
CA PRO A 300 8.28 -22.79 15.23
C PRO A 300 9.57 -23.34 15.89
N THR A 301 10.48 -23.91 15.10
CA THR A 301 11.74 -24.48 15.54
C THR A 301 12.94 -23.55 15.42
N ALA A 302 12.80 -22.36 14.80
CA ALA A 302 13.86 -21.36 14.69
C ALA A 302 14.15 -20.67 16.04
N ARG A 303 14.81 -21.39 16.95
CA ARG A 303 15.33 -20.85 18.21
C ARG A 303 16.47 -19.89 17.91
N GLY A 304 16.34 -18.62 18.31
CA GLY A 304 17.50 -17.76 18.58
C GLY A 304 17.52 -16.38 17.94
N VAL A 305 16.50 -15.94 17.18
CA VAL A 305 16.41 -14.51 16.82
C VAL A 305 15.75 -13.77 17.99
N PRO A 306 16.44 -12.82 18.65
CA PRO A 306 15.82 -12.04 19.71
C PRO A 306 14.75 -11.16 19.10
N VAL A 307 13.49 -11.54 19.29
CA VAL A 307 12.32 -10.72 18.98
C VAL A 307 12.42 -9.45 19.83
N PRO A 308 12.58 -8.25 19.23
CA PRO A 308 12.59 -6.99 19.98
C PRO A 308 11.35 -6.91 20.87
N ARG A 309 11.52 -6.36 22.09
CA ARG A 309 10.44 -6.28 23.08
C ARG A 309 9.19 -5.57 22.56
N GLU A 310 9.31 -4.72 21.53
CA GLU A 310 8.17 -4.04 20.90
C GLU A 310 7.24 -4.98 20.10
N ILE A 311 7.67 -6.20 19.73
CA ILE A 311 6.89 -7.12 18.87
C ILE A 311 5.99 -8.08 19.67
N ARG A 312 6.20 -8.24 20.99
CA ARG A 312 5.27 -9.04 21.82
C ARG A 312 3.84 -8.48 21.83
N ALA A 313 3.64 -7.22 21.43
CA ALA A 313 2.35 -6.57 21.35
C ALA A 313 1.65 -6.66 19.97
N ARG A 314 2.29 -7.26 18.94
CA ARG A 314 1.85 -7.15 17.53
C ARG A 314 1.57 -8.50 16.83
N GLN A 315 1.10 -9.51 17.56
CA GLN A 315 0.70 -10.79 16.93
C GLN A 315 -0.79 -10.84 16.53
N ASP A 316 -1.46 -9.70 16.47
CA ASP A 316 -2.87 -9.64 16.15
C ASP A 316 -3.10 -9.64 14.63
N ILE A 317 -4.08 -10.41 14.17
CA ILE A 317 -4.39 -10.57 12.74
C ILE A 317 -5.88 -10.35 12.50
N THR A 318 -6.25 -9.89 11.31
CA THR A 318 -7.66 -9.81 10.88
C THR A 318 -8.07 -11.05 10.12
N THR A 319 -9.26 -11.59 10.41
CA THR A 319 -9.83 -12.74 9.72
C THR A 319 -10.42 -12.36 8.35
N VAL A 320 -10.70 -13.37 7.51
CA VAL A 320 -11.47 -13.18 6.25
C VAL A 320 -12.86 -12.62 6.53
N ALA A 321 -13.50 -13.06 7.62
CA ALA A 321 -14.80 -12.56 8.05
C ALA A 321 -14.76 -11.06 8.34
N PHE A 322 -13.69 -10.56 8.99
CA PHE A 322 -13.51 -9.13 9.21
C PHE A 322 -13.49 -8.35 7.88
N ARG A 323 -12.71 -8.81 6.90
CA ARG A 323 -12.61 -8.14 5.59
C ARG A 323 -13.96 -8.11 4.86
N GLN A 324 -14.73 -9.19 4.94
CA GLN A 324 -16.03 -9.29 4.29
C GLN A 324 -17.12 -8.46 4.97
N LEU A 325 -17.06 -8.31 6.30
CA LEU A 325 -18.17 -7.75 7.08
C LEU A 325 -17.91 -6.32 7.54
N SER A 326 -16.66 -5.96 7.79
CA SER A 326 -16.27 -4.69 8.42
C SER A 326 -15.55 -3.74 7.47
N GLU A 327 -14.83 -4.26 6.46
CA GLU A 327 -13.98 -3.46 5.57
C GLU A 327 -14.69 -3.00 4.27
N LEU A 328 -16.00 -3.27 4.12
CA LEU A 328 -16.77 -2.83 2.96
C LEU A 328 -17.17 -1.36 3.04
N GLY A 329 -16.94 -0.61 1.95
CA GLY A 329 -17.42 0.76 1.79
C GLY A 329 -16.77 1.74 2.78
N ASP A 330 -17.61 2.47 3.53
CA ASP A 330 -17.20 3.46 4.56
C ASP A 330 -16.94 2.82 5.94
N GLY A 331 -16.67 1.51 5.96
CA GLY A 331 -16.46 0.68 7.14
C GLY A 331 -15.15 0.94 7.90
N ILE A 332 -14.67 -0.07 8.62
CA ILE A 332 -13.45 -0.01 9.44
C ILE A 332 -12.35 -0.82 8.79
N HIS A 333 -11.20 -0.17 8.60
CA HIS A 333 -10.03 -0.80 8.01
C HIS A 333 -9.27 -1.66 9.03
N ALA A 334 -8.55 -2.67 8.54
CA ALA A 334 -7.74 -3.55 9.38
C ALA A 334 -6.77 -2.78 10.30
N GLY A 335 -6.10 -1.75 9.77
CA GLY A 335 -5.18 -0.92 10.55
C GLY A 335 -5.85 -0.22 11.74
N GLN A 336 -7.06 0.31 11.54
CA GLN A 336 -7.84 0.95 12.61
C GLN A 336 -8.25 -0.07 13.67
N ALA A 337 -8.73 -1.25 13.25
CA ALA A 337 -9.12 -2.30 14.18
C ALA A 337 -7.93 -2.80 15.01
N LEU A 338 -6.76 -2.95 14.40
CA LEU A 338 -5.53 -3.35 15.09
C LEU A 338 -5.00 -2.24 16.02
N GLU A 339 -5.14 -0.96 15.64
CA GLU A 339 -4.80 0.16 16.52
C GLU A 339 -5.66 0.16 17.80
N VAL A 340 -6.98 -0.07 17.66
CA VAL A 340 -7.88 -0.20 18.82
C VAL A 340 -7.45 -1.35 19.75
N LEU A 341 -7.00 -2.48 19.21
CA LEU A 341 -6.50 -3.58 20.04
C LEU A 341 -5.17 -3.28 20.71
N ALA A 342 -4.32 -2.48 20.08
CA ALA A 342 -3.03 -2.10 20.62
C ALA A 342 -3.16 -1.09 21.77
N ASP A 343 -4.14 -0.18 21.66
CA ASP A 343 -4.34 0.93 22.59
C ASP A 343 -5.84 1.27 22.72
N PRO A 344 -6.61 0.43 23.46
CA PRO A 344 -8.04 0.66 23.67
C PRO A 344 -8.29 1.69 24.78
N ASP A 345 -9.38 2.47 24.64
CA ASP A 345 -9.90 3.29 25.75
C ASP A 345 -10.53 2.41 26.85
N ASP A 346 -11.19 1.32 26.42
CA ASP A 346 -11.76 0.31 27.31
C ASP A 346 -11.87 -1.05 26.60
N PHE A 347 -11.87 -2.14 27.37
CA PHE A 347 -12.02 -3.49 26.84
C PHE A 347 -12.69 -4.45 27.83
N GLU A 348 -13.35 -5.47 27.29
CA GLU A 348 -14.05 -6.51 28.05
C GLU A 348 -13.79 -7.89 27.46
N VAL A 349 -13.69 -8.92 28.31
CA VAL A 349 -13.41 -10.30 27.89
C VAL A 349 -14.56 -11.23 28.24
N ILE A 350 -15.21 -11.81 27.23
CA ILE A 350 -16.32 -12.76 27.36
C ILE A 350 -15.79 -14.19 27.28
N GLY A 351 -16.12 -14.99 28.28
CA GLY A 351 -15.80 -16.43 28.31
C GLY A 351 -14.30 -16.76 28.25
N ARG A 352 -13.42 -15.79 28.52
CA ARG A 352 -11.94 -15.88 28.33
C ARG A 352 -11.49 -16.11 26.88
N THR A 353 -12.39 -15.99 25.92
CA THR A 353 -12.12 -16.34 24.51
C THR A 353 -12.41 -15.19 23.57
N VAL A 354 -13.31 -14.27 23.92
CA VAL A 354 -13.64 -13.10 23.09
C VAL A 354 -13.23 -11.84 23.82
N LEU A 355 -12.52 -10.96 23.13
CA LEU A 355 -12.18 -9.61 23.55
C LEU A 355 -13.04 -8.63 22.75
N ILE A 356 -13.72 -7.72 23.45
CA ILE A 356 -14.36 -6.55 22.86
C ILE A 356 -13.57 -5.34 23.30
N ALA A 357 -12.99 -4.61 22.36
CA ALA A 357 -12.18 -3.42 22.63
C ALA A 357 -12.85 -2.20 22.00
N THR A 358 -12.74 -1.04 22.65
CA THR A 358 -13.32 0.21 22.15
C THR A 358 -12.32 1.35 22.16
N ARG A 359 -12.50 2.29 21.23
CA ARG A 359 -11.74 3.54 21.16
C ARG A 359 -12.62 4.64 20.59
N HIS A 360 -12.70 5.77 21.30
CA HIS A 360 -13.36 6.97 20.83
C HIS A 360 -12.46 7.69 19.82
N VAL A 361 -13.06 8.23 18.76
CA VAL A 361 -12.38 9.00 17.72
C VAL A 361 -12.96 10.41 17.73
N PRO A 362 -12.39 11.34 18.53
CA PRO A 362 -13.01 12.64 18.81
C PRO A 362 -13.27 13.47 17.55
N ILE A 363 -12.31 13.49 16.61
CA ILE A 363 -12.39 14.30 15.39
C ILE A 363 -13.54 13.86 14.49
N ALA A 364 -13.86 12.57 14.48
CA ALA A 364 -14.88 11.99 13.63
C ALA A 364 -16.17 11.61 14.40
N SER A 365 -16.27 12.04 15.67
CA SER A 365 -17.46 11.91 16.54
C SER A 365 -18.10 10.51 16.53
N HIS A 366 -17.28 9.48 16.71
CA HIS A 366 -17.74 8.10 16.81
C HIS A 366 -16.85 7.25 17.72
N THR A 367 -17.37 6.10 18.12
CA THR A 367 -16.62 5.06 18.82
C THR A 367 -16.42 3.85 17.91
N LEU A 368 -15.20 3.33 17.87
CA LEU A 368 -14.87 2.06 17.25
C LEU A 368 -15.09 0.94 18.28
N ILE A 369 -15.72 -0.15 17.85
CA ILE A 369 -15.95 -1.38 18.63
C ILE A 369 -15.31 -2.53 17.86
N VAL A 370 -14.36 -3.25 18.46
CA VAL A 370 -13.57 -4.31 17.80
C VAL A 370 -13.73 -5.61 18.56
N PHE A 371 -14.07 -6.67 17.83
CA PHE A 371 -14.13 -8.03 18.36
C PHE A 371 -12.90 -8.81 17.95
N ALA A 372 -12.26 -9.47 18.91
CA ALA A 372 -11.17 -10.37 18.66
C ALA A 372 -11.29 -11.68 19.44
N SER A 373 -10.88 -12.79 18.82
CA SER A 373 -10.74 -14.07 19.50
C SER A 373 -9.35 -14.17 20.15
N LEU A 374 -9.31 -14.53 21.43
CA LEU A 374 -8.08 -14.79 22.19
C LEU A 374 -7.64 -16.23 21.93
N LYS A 375 -6.45 -16.40 21.36
CA LYS A 375 -5.85 -17.72 21.10
C LYS A 375 -5.01 -18.18 22.28
N PRO A 376 -4.83 -19.52 22.46
CA PRO A 376 -4.02 -20.07 23.54
C PRO A 376 -2.56 -19.60 23.56
N ASP A 377 -2.03 -19.21 22.40
CA ASP A 377 -0.67 -18.68 22.25
C ASP A 377 -0.56 -17.17 22.54
N GLY A 378 -1.64 -16.54 22.96
CA GLY A 378 -1.70 -15.11 23.28
C GLY A 378 -2.03 -14.22 22.08
N ARG A 379 -2.19 -14.76 20.87
CA ARG A 379 -2.60 -14.00 19.69
C ARG A 379 -4.06 -13.56 19.77
N ARG A 380 -4.38 -12.41 19.16
CA ARG A 380 -5.76 -11.93 19.03
C ARG A 380 -6.16 -11.92 17.55
N GLU A 381 -7.27 -12.54 17.21
CA GLU A 381 -7.78 -12.56 15.84
C GLU A 381 -9.02 -11.69 15.71
N VAL A 382 -8.90 -10.54 15.04
CA VAL A 382 -10.02 -9.62 14.80
C VAL A 382 -11.03 -10.28 13.87
N SER A 383 -12.26 -10.41 14.35
CA SER A 383 -13.33 -11.09 13.65
C SER A 383 -14.34 -10.13 13.01
N VAL A 384 -14.60 -9.00 13.65
CA VAL A 384 -15.50 -7.95 13.15
C VAL A 384 -15.24 -6.63 13.90
N ALA A 385 -15.50 -5.49 13.27
CA ALA A 385 -15.49 -4.19 13.91
C ALA A 385 -16.64 -3.30 13.45
N PHE A 386 -17.06 -2.38 14.31
CA PHE A 386 -18.15 -1.45 14.07
C PHE A 386 -17.81 -0.02 14.47
N ARG A 387 -18.25 0.92 13.66
CA ARG A 387 -18.35 2.34 14.00
C ARG A 387 -19.74 2.60 14.59
N LEU A 388 -19.77 3.14 15.80
CA LEU A 388 -20.97 3.63 16.48
C LEU A 388 -20.93 5.17 16.53
N PRO A 389 -21.78 5.89 15.78
CA PRO A 389 -21.88 7.33 15.86
C PRO A 389 -22.20 7.80 17.29
N ASP A 390 -21.61 8.90 17.74
CA ASP A 390 -21.87 9.43 19.09
C ASP A 390 -23.35 9.82 19.29
N SER A 391 -24.06 10.16 18.21
CA SER A 391 -25.49 10.45 18.21
C SER A 391 -26.38 9.25 18.57
N LEU A 392 -25.87 8.03 18.47
CA LEU A 392 -26.59 6.78 18.76
C LEU A 392 -26.26 6.21 20.14
N ARG A 393 -25.43 6.90 20.93
CA ARG A 393 -25.05 6.48 22.29
C ARG A 393 -26.08 6.98 23.28
N HIS A 394 -26.56 6.10 24.16
CA HIS A 394 -27.50 6.49 25.21
C HIS A 394 -26.83 7.32 26.34
N SER A 395 -25.50 7.35 26.42
CA SER A 395 -24.75 8.18 27.39
C SER A 395 -23.45 8.74 26.80
N ALA A 396 -23.13 9.99 27.18
CA ALA A 396 -21.95 10.73 26.73
C ALA A 396 -20.64 10.29 27.43
N ASP A 397 -20.73 9.52 28.51
CA ASP A 397 -19.57 9.08 29.31
C ASP A 397 -19.24 7.60 29.07
N ARG A 398 -18.05 7.18 29.54
CA ARG A 398 -17.43 5.84 29.40
C ARG A 398 -18.40 4.67 29.65
N ALA A 399 -19.15 4.29 28.63
CA ALA A 399 -19.98 3.09 28.62
C ALA A 399 -19.09 1.87 28.36
N SER A 400 -19.39 0.75 29.03
CA SER A 400 -18.61 -0.47 28.83
C SER A 400 -18.70 -0.95 27.37
N PRO A 401 -17.71 -1.69 26.87
CA PRO A 401 -17.74 -2.25 25.51
C PRO A 401 -19.02 -3.04 25.18
N VAL A 402 -19.55 -3.82 26.12
CA VAL A 402 -20.80 -4.57 25.93
C VAL A 402 -22.03 -3.65 25.88
N MET A 403 -22.05 -2.55 26.64
CA MET A 403 -23.13 -1.56 26.54
C MET A 403 -23.11 -0.85 25.18
N LEU A 404 -21.94 -0.46 24.68
CA LEU A 404 -21.79 0.15 23.35
C LEU A 404 -22.19 -0.82 22.24
N LEU A 405 -21.88 -2.11 22.40
CA LEU A 405 -22.40 -3.14 21.51
C LEU A 405 -23.94 -3.23 21.59
N THR A 406 -24.51 -3.16 22.78
CA THR A 406 -25.97 -3.21 22.97
C THR A 406 -26.65 -2.00 22.32
N ASP A 407 -26.06 -0.80 22.41
CA ASP A 407 -26.52 0.40 21.71
C ASP A 407 -26.48 0.19 20.19
N LEU A 408 -25.37 -0.31 19.65
CA LEU A 408 -25.24 -0.65 18.23
C LEU A 408 -26.32 -1.63 17.79
N LEU A 409 -26.53 -2.72 18.54
CA LEU A 409 -27.50 -3.75 18.22
C LEU A 409 -28.96 -3.29 18.44
N GLY A 410 -29.21 -2.34 19.34
CA GLY A 410 -30.53 -1.72 19.48
C GLY A 410 -30.96 -0.95 18.23
N HIS A 411 -29.99 -0.42 17.47
CA HIS A 411 -30.25 0.35 16.25
C HIS A 411 -30.20 -0.50 14.97
N PHE A 412 -29.22 -1.40 14.89
CA PHE A 412 -28.92 -2.15 13.67
C PHE A 412 -29.04 -3.66 13.84
N GLY A 413 -29.29 -4.15 15.05
CA GLY A 413 -29.33 -5.58 15.34
C GLY A 413 -30.56 -6.26 14.76
N LEU A 414 -30.38 -7.52 14.39
CA LEU A 414 -31.48 -8.44 14.07
C LEU A 414 -31.60 -9.45 15.21
N PRO A 415 -32.83 -9.82 15.62
CA PRO A 415 -33.00 -10.85 16.63
C PRO A 415 -32.42 -12.17 16.12
N VAL A 416 -31.61 -12.82 16.95
CA VAL A 416 -31.08 -14.14 16.70
C VAL A 416 -31.88 -15.17 17.49
N ARG A 417 -32.41 -16.18 16.80
CA ARG A 417 -33.19 -17.25 17.42
C ARG A 417 -32.29 -18.42 17.76
N MET A 418 -32.18 -18.70 19.05
CA MET A 418 -31.42 -19.84 19.59
C MET A 418 -32.21 -20.47 20.74
N ASN A 419 -32.37 -21.79 20.72
CA ASN A 419 -33.11 -22.55 21.75
C ASN A 419 -34.53 -22.04 22.05
N GLY A 420 -35.20 -21.43 21.06
CA GLY A 420 -36.59 -20.97 21.18
C GLY A 420 -36.79 -19.54 21.72
N SER A 421 -35.71 -18.79 21.93
CA SER A 421 -35.77 -17.41 22.42
C SER A 421 -35.03 -16.44 21.48
N ASP A 422 -35.67 -15.30 21.21
CA ASP A 422 -35.20 -14.26 20.30
C ASP A 422 -34.51 -13.16 21.12
N GLU A 423 -33.20 -13.00 20.94
CA GLU A 423 -32.39 -11.97 21.61
C GLU A 423 -31.49 -11.25 20.60
N LEU A 424 -31.09 -10.01 20.87
CA LEU A 424 -30.18 -9.25 19.99
C LEU A 424 -28.71 -9.64 20.18
N PHE A 425 -28.34 -10.02 21.40
CA PHE A 425 -27.01 -10.45 21.77
C PHE A 425 -27.09 -11.59 22.78
N ARG A 426 -26.30 -12.64 22.57
CA ARG A 426 -26.12 -13.70 23.55
C ARG A 426 -24.65 -13.92 23.86
N GLU A 427 -24.38 -14.02 25.15
CA GLU A 427 -23.08 -14.45 25.67
C GLU A 427 -23.13 -15.93 26.03
N HIS A 428 -22.07 -16.65 25.67
CA HIS A 428 -21.79 -18.02 26.12
C HIS A 428 -22.98 -18.99 26.04
N VAL A 429 -23.35 -19.38 24.83
CA VAL A 429 -24.40 -20.37 24.58
C VAL A 429 -23.80 -21.69 24.12
N ARG A 430 -24.28 -22.78 24.71
CA ARG A 430 -23.92 -24.13 24.31
C ARG A 430 -24.93 -24.67 23.30
N VAL A 431 -24.45 -25.06 22.12
CA VAL A 431 -25.29 -25.53 21.01
C VAL A 431 -24.94 -26.99 20.72
N PRO A 432 -25.91 -27.92 20.71
CA PRO A 432 -25.64 -29.31 20.35
C PRO A 432 -25.22 -29.41 18.88
N ILE A 433 -24.16 -30.17 18.60
CA ILE A 433 -23.72 -30.43 17.23
C ILE A 433 -24.72 -31.42 16.62
N ARG A 434 -25.66 -30.90 15.84
CA ARG A 434 -26.64 -31.70 15.09
C ARG A 434 -26.28 -31.65 13.61
N ASN A 435 -26.20 -32.81 12.96
CA ASN A 435 -25.88 -32.89 11.53
C ASN A 435 -26.88 -32.05 10.72
N ASN A 436 -26.37 -31.04 10.00
CA ASN A 436 -27.09 -30.16 9.06
C ASN A 436 -28.12 -29.17 9.64
N GLU A 437 -28.24 -28.99 10.96
CA GLU A 437 -29.06 -27.89 11.51
C GLU A 437 -28.18 -26.62 11.67
N PRO A 438 -28.65 -25.43 11.22
CA PRO A 438 -27.91 -24.20 11.43
C PRO A 438 -27.83 -23.86 12.92
N ILE A 439 -26.63 -23.52 13.39
CA ILE A 439 -26.33 -23.11 14.78
C ILE A 439 -27.18 -21.90 15.21
N LEU A 440 -27.54 -21.06 14.24
CA LEU A 440 -28.30 -19.84 14.44
C LEU A 440 -29.24 -19.62 13.26
N THR A 441 -30.45 -19.15 13.56
CA THR A 441 -31.40 -18.69 12.54
C THR A 441 -31.69 -17.21 12.76
N ILE A 442 -31.63 -16.45 11.67
CA ILE A 442 -32.14 -15.08 11.61
C ILE A 442 -33.56 -15.22 11.03
N PRO A 443 -34.60 -14.66 11.67
CA PRO A 443 -35.93 -14.62 11.07
C PRO A 443 -35.88 -14.00 9.67
N ASP A 444 -36.68 -14.52 8.75
CA ASP A 444 -36.72 -14.02 7.37
C ASP A 444 -37.25 -12.58 7.35
N ASN A 445 -36.33 -11.62 7.23
CA ASN A 445 -36.61 -10.20 7.38
C ASN A 445 -36.61 -9.44 6.03
N GLY A 446 -36.53 -10.16 4.90
CA GLY A 446 -36.58 -9.56 3.56
C GLY A 446 -35.40 -8.63 3.21
N GLY A 447 -34.35 -8.56 4.04
CA GLY A 447 -33.18 -7.69 3.87
C GLY A 447 -31.85 -8.44 3.93
N SER A 448 -30.77 -7.78 3.51
CA SER A 448 -29.40 -8.30 3.67
C SER A 448 -28.96 -8.11 5.13
N GLY A 449 -28.73 -9.22 5.85
CA GLY A 449 -28.16 -9.22 7.19
C GLY A 449 -27.00 -10.21 7.29
N PHE A 450 -26.18 -10.07 8.32
CA PHE A 450 -25.18 -11.08 8.67
C PHE A 450 -25.26 -11.44 10.14
N ALA A 451 -24.95 -12.70 10.45
CA ALA A 451 -24.75 -13.16 11.81
C ALA A 451 -23.25 -13.28 12.11
N HIS A 452 -22.88 -12.97 13.34
CA HIS A 452 -21.54 -13.18 13.86
C HIS A 452 -21.60 -14.10 15.08
N ALA A 453 -20.73 -15.11 15.10
CA ALA A 453 -20.54 -15.98 16.25
C ALA A 453 -19.05 -16.33 16.39
N VAL A 454 -18.52 -16.24 17.62
CA VAL A 454 -17.22 -16.84 17.96
C VAL A 454 -17.47 -18.18 18.62
N VAL A 455 -17.06 -19.26 17.97
CA VAL A 455 -17.38 -20.64 18.36
C VAL A 455 -16.12 -21.43 18.69
N ARG A 456 -16.16 -22.19 19.78
CA ARG A 456 -15.20 -23.28 20.06
C ARG A 456 -15.91 -24.61 19.84
N HIS A 457 -15.39 -25.39 18.91
CA HIS A 457 -15.89 -26.73 18.64
C HIS A 457 -15.51 -27.71 19.76
N GLY A 458 -16.45 -28.55 20.15
CA GLY A 458 -16.26 -29.58 21.16
C GLY A 458 -16.88 -30.92 20.75
N ASP A 459 -16.67 -31.95 21.57
CA ASP A 459 -17.24 -33.28 21.32
C ASP A 459 -18.73 -33.28 21.69
N GLY A 460 -19.59 -33.16 20.67
CA GLY A 460 -21.05 -33.21 20.78
C GLY A 460 -21.74 -31.86 21.03
N PHE A 461 -21.00 -30.82 21.40
CA PHE A 461 -21.51 -29.45 21.57
C PHE A 461 -20.48 -28.42 21.12
N ASP A 462 -20.97 -27.33 20.53
CA ASP A 462 -20.24 -26.11 20.23
C ASP A 462 -20.51 -25.07 21.33
N ASP A 463 -19.46 -24.41 21.83
CA ASP A 463 -19.59 -23.26 22.74
C ASP A 463 -19.49 -21.96 21.94
N ALA A 464 -20.57 -21.21 21.85
CA ALA A 464 -20.63 -19.92 21.17
C ALA A 464 -20.54 -18.77 22.18
N PHE A 465 -19.45 -18.00 22.17
CA PHE A 465 -19.12 -17.05 23.24
C PHE A 465 -19.75 -15.67 23.06
N ALA A 466 -19.90 -15.21 21.82
CA ALA A 466 -20.53 -13.95 21.49
C ALA A 466 -21.34 -14.15 20.21
N VAL A 467 -22.64 -13.94 20.28
CA VAL A 467 -23.56 -14.24 19.18
C VAL A 467 -24.54 -13.08 18.96
N PHE A 468 -24.57 -12.55 17.73
CA PHE A 468 -25.49 -11.48 17.33
C PHE A 468 -25.67 -11.47 15.82
N ALA A 469 -26.62 -10.66 15.33
CA ALA A 469 -26.79 -10.38 13.92
C ALA A 469 -27.04 -8.88 13.68
N ILE A 470 -26.66 -8.40 12.50
CA ILE A 470 -26.79 -6.99 12.07
C ILE A 470 -27.54 -6.94 10.74
N ASP A 471 -28.44 -5.97 10.61
CA ASP A 471 -29.02 -5.50 9.36
C ASP A 471 -27.96 -4.69 8.60
N SER A 472 -27.25 -5.35 7.67
CA SER A 472 -26.11 -4.75 7.00
C SER A 472 -26.52 -3.60 6.08
N GLY A 473 -27.74 -3.64 5.53
CA GLY A 473 -28.28 -2.57 4.70
C GLY A 473 -28.48 -1.29 5.51
N LYS A 474 -29.17 -1.37 6.65
CA LYS A 474 -29.37 -0.22 7.55
C LYS A 474 -28.05 0.31 8.08
N TYR A 475 -27.15 -0.59 8.48
CA TYR A 475 -25.86 -0.19 9.02
C TYR A 475 -25.01 0.56 7.99
N GLN A 476 -24.91 0.02 6.76
CA GLN A 476 -24.15 0.67 5.68
C GLN A 476 -24.76 2.02 5.27
N GLN A 477 -26.08 2.15 5.28
CA GLN A 477 -26.72 3.44 5.02
C GLN A 477 -26.34 4.48 6.09
N ALA A 478 -26.37 4.10 7.37
CA ALA A 478 -25.97 4.99 8.45
C ALA A 478 -24.49 5.43 8.37
N LEU A 479 -23.60 4.54 7.92
CA LEU A 479 -22.20 4.90 7.68
C LEU A 479 -22.03 5.94 6.55
N ARG A 480 -22.81 5.80 5.47
CA ARG A 480 -22.81 6.77 4.35
C ARG A 480 -23.34 8.13 4.79
N ASP A 481 -24.42 8.14 5.56
CA ASP A 481 -25.02 9.36 6.09
C ASP A 481 -24.04 10.10 7.01
N LEU A 482 -23.27 9.34 7.83
CA LEU A 482 -22.21 9.90 8.66
C LEU A 482 -21.07 10.49 7.82
N ALA A 483 -20.64 9.79 6.77
CA ALA A 483 -19.58 10.27 5.88
C ALA A 483 -19.98 11.56 5.15
N GLY A 484 -21.23 11.65 4.68
CA GLY A 484 -21.78 12.83 4.00
C GLY A 484 -22.02 14.04 4.90
N ALA A 485 -22.12 13.86 6.22
CA ALA A 485 -22.23 14.96 7.18
C ALA A 485 -20.88 15.61 7.53
N THR A 486 -19.77 14.93 7.25
CA THR A 486 -18.41 15.39 7.53
C THR A 486 -17.69 16.04 6.34
N SER A 487 -18.29 15.99 5.15
CA SER A 487 -17.84 16.68 3.92
C SER A 487 -18.55 18.01 3.75
#